data_AF-A0A7C7GK60-F1
#
_entry.id   AF-A0A7C7GK60-F1
#
_cell.length_a   1.000
_cell.length_b   1.000
_cell.length_c   1.000
_cell.angle_alpha   90.00
_cell.angle_beta   90.00
_cell.angle_gamma   90.00
#
_symmetry.space_group_name_H-M   'P 1'
#
loop_
_entity.id
_entity.type
_entity.pdbx_description
1 polymer ?
#
loop_
_entity_poly.entity_id
_entity_poly.type
_entity_poly.pdbx_seq_one_letter_code
_entity_poly.pdbx_strand_id
1 'polypeptide(L)'
;MTPASPMKKQTGEWVALMGNPNSGKTALFNLLTGLNQKVSNYPGITVERKMGRAVLNDQCQVQVLDLPGTYSLTPESFDERIVSEEILSWLHGPDRPRVIISVVDASNLERNLYLTSQLLDLNIPVIAALNMMDL
;
A
#
# COMPACT_ATOMS: atom_id res chain seq x y z
N MET A 1 -25.83 11.26 33.90
CA MET A 1 -25.63 10.67 32.56
C MET A 1 -24.90 11.71 31.71
N THR A 2 -23.58 11.61 31.63
CA THR A 2 -22.76 12.46 30.75
C THR A 2 -23.01 12.03 29.31
N PRO A 3 -23.28 12.95 28.37
CA PRO A 3 -23.45 12.58 26.97
C PRO A 3 -22.11 12.06 26.44
N ALA A 4 -22.14 10.88 25.83
CA ALA A 4 -21.00 10.29 25.15
C ALA A 4 -20.48 11.28 24.09
N SER A 5 -19.18 11.57 24.15
CA SER A 5 -18.50 12.39 23.14
C SER A 5 -18.69 11.77 21.75
N PRO A 6 -18.93 12.58 20.70
CA PRO A 6 -19.08 12.06 19.36
C PRO A 6 -17.74 11.43 18.92
N MET A 7 -17.73 10.12 18.72
CA MET A 7 -16.61 9.41 18.10
C MET A 7 -16.35 10.05 16.73
N LYS A 8 -15.20 10.73 16.60
CA LYS A 8 -14.71 11.21 15.29
C LYS A 8 -14.69 10.01 14.34
N LYS A 9 -15.37 10.12 13.20
CA LYS A 9 -15.25 9.14 12.10
C LYS A 9 -13.76 9.02 11.74
N GLN A 10 -13.16 7.87 12.04
CA GLN A 10 -11.79 7.54 11.63
C GLN A 10 -11.76 7.47 10.11
N THR A 11 -11.25 8.52 9.47
CA THR A 11 -10.74 8.47 8.09
C THR A 11 -9.63 7.41 8.05
N GLY A 12 -9.70 6.48 7.09
CA GLY A 12 -8.99 5.19 7.05
C GLY A 12 -7.64 5.15 7.77
N GLU A 13 -7.52 4.32 8.81
CA GLU A 13 -6.26 4.05 9.50
C GLU A 13 -5.45 2.99 8.74
N TRP A 14 -5.17 3.27 7.46
CA TRP A 14 -4.48 2.31 6.61
C TRP A 14 -3.42 2.94 5.71
N VAL A 15 -2.45 2.11 5.34
CA VAL A 15 -1.30 2.45 4.48
C VAL A 15 -1.26 1.51 3.29
N ALA A 16 -0.87 2.04 2.13
CA ALA A 16 -0.68 1.25 0.93
C ALA A 16 0.78 0.84 0.80
N LEU A 17 1.04 -0.42 0.49
CA LEU A 17 2.36 -0.90 0.13
C LEU A 17 2.42 -1.08 -1.39
N MET A 18 3.28 -0.32 -2.06
CA MET A 18 3.43 -0.29 -3.51
C MET A 18 4.89 -0.46 -3.90
N GLY A 19 5.14 -0.96 -5.10
CA GLY A 19 6.50 -1.16 -5.59
C GLY A 19 6.52 -2.07 -6.81
N ASN A 20 7.67 -2.14 -7.46
CA ASN A 20 7.86 -2.99 -8.62
C ASN A 20 7.71 -4.48 -8.24
N PRO A 21 7.32 -5.35 -9.19
CA PRO A 21 7.46 -6.80 -9.00
C PRO A 21 8.87 -7.15 -8.52
N ASN A 22 8.97 -8.09 -7.57
CA ASN A 22 10.22 -8.55 -6.97
C ASN A 22 11.03 -7.51 -6.17
N SER A 23 10.49 -6.32 -5.87
CA SER A 23 11.15 -5.31 -5.00
C SER A 23 11.28 -5.70 -3.52
N GLY A 24 10.78 -6.87 -3.13
CA GLY A 24 10.71 -7.33 -1.73
C GLY A 24 9.50 -6.82 -0.95
N LYS A 25 8.51 -6.26 -1.66
CA LYS A 25 7.22 -5.81 -1.11
C LYS A 25 6.53 -6.84 -0.21
N THR A 26 6.39 -8.09 -0.68
CA THR A 26 5.77 -9.18 0.11
C THR A 26 6.56 -9.50 1.38
N ALA A 27 7.89 -9.42 1.34
CA ALA A 27 8.73 -9.66 2.52
C ALA A 27 8.51 -8.57 3.57
N LEU A 28 8.45 -7.30 3.15
CA LEU A 28 8.14 -6.17 4.03
C LEU A 28 6.73 -6.28 4.62
N PHE A 29 5.73 -6.64 3.81
CA PHE A 29 4.37 -6.88 4.27
C PHE A 29 4.30 -7.94 5.38
N ASN A 30 4.94 -9.09 5.16
CA ASN A 30 4.97 -10.17 6.13
C ASN A 30 5.71 -9.76 7.42
N LEU A 31 6.79 -8.99 7.30
CA LEU A 31 7.54 -8.47 8.45
C LEU A 31 6.69 -7.49 9.29
N LEU A 32 5.90 -6.64 8.65
CA LEU A 32 5.04 -5.67 9.32
C LEU A 32 3.81 -6.32 9.98
N THR A 33 3.24 -7.35 9.36
CA THR A 33 1.90 -7.87 9.74
C THR A 33 1.94 -9.23 10.43
N GLY A 34 3.03 -10.00 10.27
CA GLY A 34 3.16 -11.34 10.81
C GLY A 34 2.02 -12.25 10.36
N LEU A 35 1.35 -12.89 11.33
CA LEU A 35 0.20 -13.76 11.06
C LEU A 35 -1.14 -13.01 11.00
N ASN A 36 -1.17 -11.70 11.27
CA ASN A 36 -2.40 -10.90 11.33
C ASN A 36 -2.82 -10.39 9.95
N GLN A 37 -2.92 -11.30 8.98
CA GLN A 37 -3.22 -11.00 7.59
C GLN A 37 -4.47 -11.73 7.10
N LYS A 38 -5.21 -11.07 6.22
CA LYS A 38 -6.36 -11.61 5.50
C LYS A 38 -6.08 -11.52 4.01
N VAL A 39 -6.15 -12.68 3.35
CA VAL A 39 -6.10 -12.78 1.89
C VAL A 39 -7.52 -12.98 1.38
N SER A 40 -7.91 -12.15 0.43
CA SER A 40 -9.17 -12.26 -0.32
C SER A 40 -8.89 -11.97 -1.78
N ASN A 41 -9.84 -12.21 -2.68
CA ASN A 41 -9.71 -11.72 -4.04
C ASN A 41 -10.41 -10.37 -4.19
N TYR A 42 -9.93 -9.56 -5.15
CA TYR A 42 -10.66 -8.40 -5.60
C TYR A 42 -12.03 -8.82 -6.18
N PRO A 43 -13.09 -7.98 -6.06
CA PRO A 43 -14.43 -8.33 -6.50
C PRO A 43 -14.47 -8.77 -7.98
N GLY A 44 -14.97 -9.99 -8.22
CA GLY A 44 -15.19 -10.49 -9.58
C GLY A 44 -13.96 -11.00 -10.33
N ILE A 45 -12.78 -11.09 -9.68
CA ILE A 45 -11.52 -11.48 -10.34
C ILE A 45 -10.67 -12.41 -9.45
N THR A 46 -9.60 -13.00 -9.99
CA THR A 46 -8.71 -13.95 -9.27
C THR A 46 -7.45 -13.30 -8.69
N VAL A 47 -7.33 -11.97 -8.75
CA VAL A 47 -6.18 -11.23 -8.21
C VAL A 47 -6.28 -11.18 -6.69
N GLU A 48 -5.19 -11.55 -6.00
CA GLU A 48 -5.11 -11.54 -4.55
C GLU A 48 -5.06 -10.10 -4.02
N ARG A 49 -5.85 -9.84 -2.98
CA ARG A 49 -5.88 -8.62 -2.16
C ARG A 49 -5.49 -9.00 -0.74
N LYS A 50 -4.31 -8.56 -0.30
CA LYS A 50 -3.79 -8.88 1.05
C LYS A 50 -3.87 -7.66 1.94
N MET A 51 -4.60 -7.79 3.04
CA MET A 51 -4.71 -6.77 4.08
C MET A 51 -4.21 -7.35 5.38
N GLY A 52 -3.34 -6.64 6.10
CA GLY A 52 -2.86 -7.10 7.39
C GLY A 52 -2.72 -5.98 8.40
N ARG A 53 -2.66 -6.34 9.68
CA ARG A 53 -2.54 -5.37 10.78
C ARG A 53 -1.10 -5.30 11.25
N ALA A 54 -0.48 -4.13 11.12
CA ALA A 54 0.83 -3.84 11.69
C ALA A 54 0.69 -3.14 13.04
N VAL A 55 1.46 -3.62 14.03
CA VAL A 55 1.53 -3.02 15.37
C VAL A 55 2.83 -2.23 15.45
N LEU A 56 2.73 -0.90 15.42
CA LEU A 56 3.91 -0.02 15.46
C LEU A 56 4.37 0.21 16.91
N ASN A 57 3.43 0.24 17.86
CA ASN A 57 3.65 0.22 19.30
C ASN A 57 2.33 -0.13 20.02
N ASP A 58 2.34 -0.19 21.35
CA ASP A 58 1.20 -0.58 22.19
C ASP A 58 -0.08 0.25 21.93
N GLN A 59 0.06 1.48 21.44
CA GLN A 59 -1.05 2.42 21.22
C GLN A 59 -1.32 2.69 19.72
N CYS A 60 -0.50 2.17 18.82
CA CYS A 60 -0.57 2.49 17.40
C CYS A 60 -0.57 1.22 16.56
N GLN A 61 -1.72 0.99 15.92
CA GLN A 61 -1.93 -0.14 15.01
C GLN A 61 -2.51 0.39 13.71
N VAL A 62 -2.06 -0.15 12.59
CA VAL A 62 -2.43 0.33 11.26
C VAL A 62 -2.73 -0.84 10.35
N GLN A 63 -3.71 -0.67 9.47
CA GLN A 63 -3.97 -1.63 8.40
C GLN A 63 -2.97 -1.38 7.26
N VAL A 64 -2.43 -2.45 6.70
CA VAL A 64 -1.49 -2.42 5.57
C VAL A 64 -2.16 -3.15 4.43
N LEU A 65 -2.35 -2.47 3.31
CA LEU A 65 -2.81 -3.09 2.06
C LEU A 65 -1.61 -3.34 1.16
N ASP A 66 -1.35 -4.61 0.82
CA ASP A 66 -0.39 -4.98 -0.20
C ASP A 66 -1.06 -4.94 -1.58
N LEU A 67 -0.56 -4.07 -2.46
CA LEU A 67 -1.03 -4.00 -3.84
C LEU A 67 -0.23 -4.93 -4.74
N PRO A 68 -0.79 -5.41 -5.86
CA PRO A 68 -0.01 -6.07 -6.90
C PRO A 68 1.21 -5.24 -7.30
N GLY A 69 2.31 -5.93 -7.65
CA GLY A 69 3.49 -5.25 -8.15
C GLY A 69 3.19 -4.59 -9.49
N THR A 70 3.59 -3.33 -9.66
CA THR A 70 3.42 -2.60 -10.92
C THR A 70 4.71 -1.87 -11.29
N TYR A 71 4.99 -1.70 -12.57
CA TYR A 71 6.12 -0.88 -13.02
C TYR A 71 5.75 0.60 -13.21
N SER A 72 4.45 0.89 -13.38
CA SER A 72 3.95 2.27 -13.53
C SER A 72 2.47 2.39 -13.15
N LEU A 73 1.94 3.62 -13.12
CA LEU A 73 0.50 3.86 -12.96
C LEU A 73 -0.27 3.78 -14.29
N THR A 74 0.42 3.55 -15.40
CA THR A 74 -0.18 3.22 -16.69
C THR A 74 -0.22 1.70 -16.80
N PRO A 75 -1.41 1.07 -16.82
CA PRO A 75 -1.50 -0.38 -16.77
C PRO A 75 -1.16 -1.01 -18.13
N GLU A 76 -0.21 -1.95 -18.13
CA GLU A 76 0.11 -2.79 -19.29
C GLU A 76 -0.37 -4.23 -19.11
N SER A 77 -0.77 -4.59 -17.88
CA SER A 77 -1.33 -5.90 -17.55
C SER A 77 -2.62 -5.80 -16.74
N PHE A 78 -3.27 -6.96 -16.56
CA PHE A 78 -4.49 -7.04 -15.75
C PHE A 78 -4.24 -6.71 -14.27
N ASP A 79 -3.14 -7.19 -13.70
CA ASP A 79 -2.77 -6.91 -12.31
C ASP A 79 -2.49 -5.41 -12.11
N GLU A 80 -1.81 -4.78 -13.05
CA GLU A 80 -1.55 -3.33 -13.03
C GLU A 80 -2.82 -2.50 -13.24
N ARG A 81 -3.81 -3.04 -13.97
CA ARG A 81 -5.13 -2.40 -14.10
C ARG A 81 -5.83 -2.33 -12.75
N ILE A 82 -5.73 -3.36 -11.91
CA ILE A 82 -6.28 -3.33 -10.54
C ILE A 82 -5.61 -2.24 -9.70
N VAL A 83 -4.28 -2.09 -9.82
CA VAL A 83 -3.56 -1.01 -9.13
C VAL A 83 -4.07 0.36 -9.59
N SER A 84 -4.28 0.53 -10.89
CA SER A 84 -4.76 1.78 -11.48
C SER A 84 -6.20 2.11 -11.04
N GLU A 85 -7.09 1.12 -11.02
CA GLU A 85 -8.47 1.27 -10.54
C GLU A 85 -8.50 1.65 -9.05
N GLU A 86 -7.60 1.08 -8.24
CA GLU A 86 -7.50 1.42 -6.82
C GLU A 86 -6.96 2.83 -6.59
N ILE A 87 -5.98 3.28 -7.37
CA ILE A 87 -5.52 4.67 -7.31
C ILE A 87 -6.61 5.64 -7.72
N LEU A 88 -7.36 5.34 -8.79
CA LEU A 88 -8.51 6.16 -9.19
C LEU A 88 -9.56 6.24 -8.08
N SER A 89 -9.81 5.13 -7.38
CA SER A 89 -10.75 5.12 -6.24
C SER A 89 -10.25 5.99 -5.07
N TRP A 90 -8.94 6.07 -4.83
CA TRP A 90 -8.36 6.96 -3.81
C TRP A 90 -8.43 8.44 -4.19
N LEU A 91 -8.26 8.76 -5.48
CA LEU A 91 -8.27 10.14 -5.98
C LEU A 91 -9.69 10.74 -5.99
N HIS A 92 -10.71 9.91 -6.18
CA HIS A 92 -12.11 10.35 -6.29
C HIS A 92 -12.99 9.97 -5.09
N GLY A 93 -12.48 9.13 -4.20
CA GLY A 93 -13.23 8.56 -3.08
C GLY A 93 -12.75 9.01 -1.70
N PRO A 94 -13.56 8.77 -0.65
CA PRO A 94 -13.19 9.09 0.73
C PRO A 94 -12.21 8.09 1.36
N ASP A 95 -12.00 6.92 0.74
CA ASP A 95 -11.17 5.82 1.27
C ASP A 95 -9.79 5.80 0.61
N ARG A 96 -8.98 6.82 0.92
CA ARG A 96 -7.58 6.92 0.47
C ARG A 96 -6.61 6.55 1.59
N PRO A 97 -5.45 5.96 1.27
CA PRO A 97 -4.44 5.64 2.28
C PRO A 97 -3.90 6.91 2.95
N ARG A 98 -3.47 6.80 4.21
CA ARG A 98 -2.79 7.93 4.89
C ARG A 98 -1.38 8.16 4.37
N VAL A 99 -0.73 7.09 3.93
CA VAL A 99 0.62 7.11 3.37
C VAL A 99 0.77 5.92 2.42
N ILE A 100 1.55 6.15 1.37
CA ILE A 100 2.04 5.10 0.46
C ILE A 100 3.48 4.78 0.87
N ILE A 101 3.76 3.51 1.16
CA ILE A 101 5.11 3.00 1.30
C ILE A 101 5.53 2.48 -0.07
N SER A 102 6.41 3.23 -0.74
CA SER A 102 7.04 2.84 -2.01
C SER A 102 8.25 1.97 -1.71
N VAL A 103 8.13 0.67 -1.93
CA VAL A 103 9.23 -0.30 -1.78
C VAL A 103 10.12 -0.23 -3.01
N VAL A 104 11.37 0.17 -2.80
CA VAL A 104 12.36 0.46 -3.84
C VAL A 104 13.51 -0.52 -3.72
N ASP A 105 13.73 -1.34 -4.74
CA ASP A 105 14.94 -2.18 -4.83
C ASP A 105 16.17 -1.31 -5.15
N ALA A 106 17.13 -1.27 -4.22
CA ALA A 106 18.35 -0.48 -4.29
C ALA A 106 19.29 -0.91 -5.42
N SER A 107 19.23 -2.18 -5.85
CA SER A 107 20.02 -2.68 -6.98
C SER A 107 19.48 -2.20 -8.34
N ASN A 108 18.23 -1.72 -8.38
CA ASN A 108 17.52 -1.30 -9.59
C ASN A 108 16.83 0.08 -9.42
N LEU A 109 17.53 1.06 -8.86
CA LEU A 109 16.97 2.37 -8.49
C LEU A 109 16.21 3.08 -9.62
N GLU A 110 16.79 3.21 -10.82
CA GLU A 110 16.20 3.97 -11.92
C GLU A 110 14.77 3.49 -12.25
N ARG A 111 14.60 2.17 -12.37
CA ARG A 111 13.31 1.55 -12.67
C ARG A 111 12.30 1.72 -11.53
N ASN A 112 12.75 1.65 -10.28
CA ASN A 112 11.86 1.78 -9.12
C ASN A 112 11.45 3.25 -8.89
N LEU A 113 12.39 4.19 -9.08
CA LEU A 113 12.13 5.62 -8.93
C LEU A 113 11.18 6.16 -10.00
N TYR A 114 11.08 5.51 -11.17
CA TYR A 114 10.04 5.83 -12.15
C TYR A 114 8.63 5.69 -11.55
N LEU A 115 8.31 4.54 -10.93
CA LEU A 115 7.04 4.37 -10.22
C LEU A 115 6.91 5.36 -9.07
N THR A 116 7.95 5.51 -8.24
CA THR A 116 7.92 6.44 -7.09
C THR A 116 7.61 7.87 -7.53
N SER A 117 8.12 8.33 -8.68
CA SER A 117 7.84 9.67 -9.20
C SER A 117 6.34 9.87 -9.46
N GLN A 118 5.66 8.89 -10.05
CA GLN A 118 4.22 8.94 -10.30
C GLN A 118 3.40 8.89 -9.01
N LEU A 119 3.87 8.15 -7.99
CA LEU A 119 3.24 8.10 -6.67
C LEU A 119 3.28 9.46 -5.96
N LEU A 120 4.35 10.24 -6.15
CA LEU A 120 4.49 11.58 -5.57
C LEU A 120 3.46 12.56 -6.14
N ASP A 121 3.03 12.37 -7.39
CA ASP A 121 2.01 13.21 -8.04
C ASP A 121 0.59 12.99 -7.48
N LEU A 122 0.36 11.92 -6.71
CA LEU A 122 -0.96 11.58 -6.16
C LEU A 122 -1.41 12.49 -5.00
N ASN A 123 -0.56 13.40 -4.51
CA ASN A 123 -0.82 14.22 -3.31
C ASN A 123 -1.20 13.38 -2.07
N ILE A 124 -0.65 12.17 -1.97
CA ILE A 124 -0.70 11.31 -0.79
C ILE A 124 0.74 11.24 -0.25
N PRO A 125 0.98 11.36 1.07
CA PRO A 125 2.32 11.22 1.63
C PRO A 125 2.99 9.92 1.16
N VAL A 126 4.25 9.99 0.74
CA VAL A 126 5.03 8.83 0.28
C VAL A 126 6.25 8.64 1.18
N ILE A 127 6.48 7.41 1.61
CA ILE A 127 7.72 6.96 2.26
C ILE A 127 8.41 6.00 1.30
N ALA A 128 9.63 6.31 0.89
CA ALA A 128 10.46 5.37 0.13
C ALA A 128 11.14 4.41 1.10
N ALA A 129 10.77 3.13 1.03
CA ALA A 129 11.41 2.04 1.75
C ALA A 129 12.46 1.41 0.84
N LEU A 130 13.71 1.85 1.00
CA LEU A 130 14.84 1.33 0.23
C LEU A 130 15.22 -0.07 0.74
N ASN A 131 15.08 -1.07 -0.12
CA ASN A 131 15.25 -2.48 0.18
C ASN A 131 16.39 -3.10 -0.65
N MET A 132 16.80 -4.33 -0.31
CA MET A 132 17.89 -5.06 -0.99
C MET A 132 19.24 -4.32 -0.95
N MET A 133 19.53 -3.69 0.18
CA MET A 133 20.77 -2.92 0.41
C MET A 133 22.03 -3.80 0.56
N ASP A 134 21.83 -5.10 0.73
CA ASP A 134 22.86 -6.12 0.92
C ASP A 134 23.31 -6.81 -0.38
N LEU A 135 22.62 -6.54 -1.49
CA LEU A 135 22.94 -7.05 -2.83
C LEU A 135 24.02 -6.25 -3.55
#